data_AF-A0A940D2X3-F1
#
_entry.id   AF-A0A940D2X3-F1
#
_cell.length_a   1.000
_cell.length_b   1.000
_cell.length_c   1.000
_cell.angle_alpha   90.00
_cell.angle_beta   90.00
_cell.angle_gamma   90.00
#
_symmetry.space_group_name_H-M   'P 1'
#
loop_
_entity.id
_entity.type
_entity.pdbx_description
1 polymer ?
#
loop_
_entity_poly.entity_id
_entity_poly.type
_entity_poly.pdbx_seq_one_letter_code
_entity_poly.pdbx_strand_id
1 'polypeptide(L)'
;MEVKEELGLLKKRKENRKIKAPVYMKKIIKEAIKRLGYIGTYKEIQEKSLEVYKKWLEKEKLGKLKKFYGSYKTDKSFVIKIAQDEEIFYGN
;
A
#
# COMPACT_ATOMS: atom_id res chain seq x y z
N MET A 1 -50.97 2.33 -5.90
CA MET A 1 -50.58 2.61 -4.51
C MET A 1 -50.02 1.30 -3.95
N GLU A 2 -48.71 1.22 -3.68
CA GLU A 2 -48.07 -0.03 -3.24
C GLU A 2 -48.26 -0.22 -1.73
N VAL A 3 -48.70 -1.41 -1.30
CA VAL A 3 -48.95 -1.86 0.10
C VAL A 3 -47.81 -1.52 1.10
N LYS A 4 -46.61 -1.23 0.60
CA LYS A 4 -45.43 -0.91 1.40
C LYS A 4 -45.46 0.50 2.02
N GLU A 5 -46.26 1.44 1.49
CA GLU A 5 -46.39 2.79 2.05
C GLU A 5 -47.31 2.85 3.28
N GLU A 6 -48.36 2.02 3.34
CA GLU A 6 -49.30 1.97 4.47
C GLU A 6 -48.67 1.40 5.76
N LEU A 7 -47.64 0.57 5.64
CA LEU A 7 -46.99 -0.09 6.78
C LEU A 7 -45.91 0.77 7.48
N GLY A 8 -45.77 2.05 7.11
CA GLY A 8 -44.77 2.94 7.72
C GLY A 8 -43.31 2.51 7.49
N LEU A 9 -43.06 1.57 6.56
CA LEU A 9 -41.73 1.10 6.21
C LEU A 9 -41.07 2.11 5.28
N LEU A 10 -40.75 3.29 5.84
CA LEU A 10 -39.91 4.29 5.21
C LEU A 10 -38.64 3.59 4.72
N LYS A 11 -38.54 3.44 3.40
CA LYS A 11 -37.38 2.92 2.69
C LYS A 11 -36.17 3.64 3.24
N LYS A 12 -35.35 2.97 4.07
CA LYS A 12 -34.12 3.53 4.64
C LYS A 12 -33.39 4.24 3.51
N ARG A 13 -33.30 5.57 3.57
CA ARG A 13 -32.44 6.35 2.67
C ARG A 13 -31.08 5.67 2.77
N LYS A 14 -30.55 5.16 1.66
CA LYS A 14 -29.19 4.60 1.64
C LYS A 14 -28.27 5.76 1.98
N GLU A 15 -27.97 5.96 3.27
CA GLU A 15 -26.91 6.83 3.71
C GLU A 15 -25.68 6.45 2.89
N ASN A 16 -25.07 7.45 2.25
CA ASN A 16 -23.91 7.31 1.39
C ASN A 16 -22.96 6.26 1.96
N ARG A 17 -22.93 5.08 1.32
CA ARG A 17 -22.03 4.00 1.75
C ARG A 17 -20.63 4.58 1.74
N LYS A 18 -20.02 4.71 2.92
CA LYS A 18 -18.63 5.16 3.05
C LYS A 18 -17.80 4.31 2.10
N ILE A 19 -17.22 4.93 1.06
CA ILE A 19 -16.35 4.22 0.12
C ILE A 19 -15.24 3.58 0.96
N LYS A 20 -15.20 2.24 0.98
CA LYS A 20 -14.14 1.51 1.68
C LYS A 20 -12.87 1.63 0.84
N ALA A 21 -12.10 2.67 1.11
CA ALA A 21 -10.74 2.77 0.57
C ALA A 21 -9.88 1.64 1.18
N PRO A 22 -8.98 1.01 0.39
CA PRO A 22 -7.98 0.10 0.92
C PRO A 22 -7.19 0.72 2.09
N VAL A 23 -6.84 -0.11 3.09
CA VAL A 23 -6.25 0.38 4.35
C VAL A 23 -4.97 1.19 4.12
N TYR A 24 -4.13 0.78 3.16
CA TYR A 24 -2.88 1.48 2.84
C TYR A 24 -3.14 2.87 2.24
N MET A 25 -4.10 2.98 1.31
CA MET A 25 -4.49 4.27 0.73
C MET A 25 -5.02 5.22 1.80
N LYS A 26 -5.83 4.69 2.73
CA LYS A 26 -6.36 5.48 3.85
C LYS A 26 -5.25 6.06 4.73
N LYS A 27 -4.17 5.30 4.98
CA LYS A 27 -3.01 5.79 5.75
C LYS A 27 -2.27 6.90 4.99
N ILE A 28 -2.02 6.72 3.70
CA ILE A 28 -1.31 7.69 2.86
C ILE A 28 -2.09 9.01 2.78
N ILE A 29 -3.40 8.93 2.49
CA ILE A 29 -4.25 10.13 2.37
C ILE A 29 -4.36 10.85 3.71
N LYS A 30 -4.50 10.13 4.83
CA LYS A 30 -4.50 10.75 6.17
C LYS A 30 -3.20 11.49 6.47
N GLU A 31 -2.06 10.88 6.13
CA GLU A 31 -0.75 11.50 6.31
C GLU A 31 -0.59 12.74 5.43
N ALA A 32 -1.08 12.70 4.18
CA ALA A 32 -1.10 13.85 3.28
C ALA A 32 -1.95 15.01 3.85
N ILE A 33 -3.17 14.72 4.31
CA ILE A 33 -4.05 15.71 4.94
C ILE A 33 -3.39 16.33 6.18
N LYS A 34 -2.76 15.50 7.03
CA LYS A 34 -2.06 15.97 8.23
C LYS A 34 -0.89 16.90 7.89
N ARG A 35 -0.12 16.60 6.84
CA ARG A 35 0.98 17.44 6.36
C ARG A 35 0.53 18.76 5.76
N LEU A 36 -0.68 18.82 5.23
CA LEU A 36 -1.31 20.03 4.71
C LEU A 36 -2.07 20.82 5.79
N GLY A 37 -2.01 20.41 7.06
CA GLY A 37 -2.70 21.10 8.15
C GLY A 37 -4.23 21.08 8.06
N TYR A 38 -4.82 20.06 7.42
CA TYR A 38 -6.27 19.90 7.23
C TYR A 38 -6.99 20.98 6.41
N ILE A 39 -6.25 21.92 5.81
CA ILE A 39 -6.79 23.01 4.98
C ILE A 39 -6.54 22.83 3.48
N GLY A 40 -5.81 21.78 3.09
CA GLY A 40 -5.46 21.54 1.70
C GLY A 40 -6.68 21.26 0.81
N THR A 41 -6.66 21.82 -0.39
CA THR A 41 -7.61 21.51 -1.46
C THR A 41 -7.47 20.06 -1.92
N TYR A 42 -8.48 19.57 -2.65
CA TYR A 42 -8.47 18.21 -3.19
C TYR A 42 -7.21 17.92 -4.04
N LYS A 43 -6.80 18.87 -4.89
CA LYS A 43 -5.62 18.73 -5.75
C LYS A 43 -4.33 18.67 -4.94
N GLU A 44 -4.18 19.52 -3.92
CA GLU A 44 -3.02 19.50 -3.03
C GLU A 44 -2.95 18.19 -2.24
N ILE A 45 -4.09 17.67 -1.77
CA ILE A 45 -4.14 16.37 -1.10
C ILE A 45 -3.72 15.25 -2.06
N GLN A 46 -4.14 15.28 -3.32
CA GLN A 46 -3.71 14.30 -4.32
C GLN A 46 -2.20 14.36 -4.55
N GLU A 47 -1.65 15.55 -4.83
CA GLU A 47 -0.21 15.74 -5.05
C GLU A 47 0.61 15.32 -3.82
N LYS A 48 0.16 15.71 -2.62
CA LYS A 48 0.84 15.35 -1.37
C LYS A 48 0.73 13.86 -1.07
N SER A 49 -0.40 13.22 -1.37
CA SER A 49 -0.58 11.78 -1.21
C SER A 49 0.36 10.98 -2.11
N LEU A 50 0.59 11.46 -3.34
CA LEU A 50 1.55 10.86 -4.26
C LEU A 50 2.98 10.98 -3.72
N GLU A 51 3.36 12.14 -3.18
CA GLU A 51 4.68 12.34 -2.55
C GLU A 51 4.88 11.38 -1.36
N VAL A 52 3.87 11.27 -0.49
CA VAL A 52 3.90 10.35 0.66
C VAL A 52 4.03 8.90 0.20
N TYR A 53 3.30 8.51 -0.86
CA TYR A 53 3.36 7.16 -1.41
C TYR A 53 4.74 6.82 -1.97
N LYS A 54 5.36 7.72 -2.74
CA LYS A 54 6.72 7.52 -3.28
C LYS A 54 7.73 7.27 -2.16
N LYS A 55 7.71 8.10 -1.11
CA LYS A 55 8.60 7.94 0.06
C LYS A 55 8.36 6.62 0.80
N TRP A 56 7.11 6.19 0.91
CA TRP A 56 6.77 4.91 1.51
C TRP A 56 7.32 3.73 0.68
N LEU A 57 7.15 3.78 -0.64
CA LEU A 57 7.65 2.78 -1.57
C LEU A 57 9.18 2.67 -1.52
N GLU A 58 9.90 3.79 -1.49
CA GLU A 58 11.36 3.82 -1.38
C GLU A 58 11.84 3.15 -0.10
N LYS A 59 11.21 3.45 1.05
CA LYS A 59 11.55 2.82 2.32
C LYS A 59 11.31 1.30 2.29
N GLU A 60 10.19 0.87 1.71
CA GLU A 60 9.89 -0.56 1.60
C GLU A 60 10.89 -1.27 0.68
N LYS A 61 11.21 -0.69 -0.48
CA LYS A 61 12.23 -1.21 -1.40
C LYS A 61 13.59 -1.30 -0.73
N LEU A 62 14.01 -0.26 0.00
CA LEU A 62 15.27 -0.26 0.72
C LEU A 62 15.30 -1.34 1.82
N GLY A 63 14.19 -1.53 2.54
CA GLY A 63 14.05 -2.59 3.53
C GLY A 63 14.16 -3.98 2.93
N LYS A 64 13.50 -4.22 1.79
CA LYS A 64 13.60 -5.48 1.02
C LYS A 64 15.03 -5.71 0.51
N LEU A 65 15.67 -4.68 -0.03
CA LEU A 65 17.05 -4.74 -0.50
C LEU A 65 18.01 -5.09 0.64
N LYS A 66 17.86 -4.44 1.80
CA LYS A 66 18.68 -4.75 2.98
C LYS A 66 18.50 -6.18 3.47
N LYS A 67 17.28 -6.71 3.44
CA LYS A 67 17.02 -8.12 3.77
C LYS A 67 17.69 -9.05 2.78
N PHE A 68 17.48 -8.81 1.48
CA PHE A 68 18.09 -9.59 0.40
C PHE A 68 19.63 -9.60 0.51
N TYR A 69 20.25 -8.42 0.64
CA TYR A 69 21.69 -8.30 0.76
C TYR A 69 22.21 -8.84 2.10
N GLY A 70 21.43 -8.72 3.17
CA GLY A 70 21.73 -9.33 4.47
C GLY A 70 21.84 -10.85 4.36
N SER A 71 20.86 -11.49 3.74
CA SER A 71 20.87 -12.94 3.46
C SER A 71 22.08 -13.35 2.61
N TYR A 72 22.44 -12.56 1.60
CA TYR A 72 23.64 -12.78 0.78
C TYR A 72 24.94 -12.71 1.59
N LYS A 73 25.02 -11.78 2.57
CA LYS A 73 26.24 -11.56 3.35
C LYS A 73 26.49 -12.64 4.41
N THR A 74 25.43 -13.27 4.91
CA THR A 74 25.51 -14.28 5.98
C THR A 74 25.92 -15.66 5.46
N ASP A 75 25.55 -16.02 4.23
CA ASP A 75 25.85 -17.34 3.67
C ASP A 75 26.60 -17.23 2.33
N LYS A 76 27.93 -17.33 2.38
CA LYS A 76 28.79 -17.35 1.18
C LYS A 76 28.48 -18.56 0.27
N SER A 77 27.88 -19.62 0.80
CA SER A 77 27.50 -20.79 0.01
C SER A 77 26.29 -20.53 -0.89
N PHE A 78 25.51 -19.48 -0.63
CA PHE A 78 24.31 -19.16 -1.42
C PHE A 78 24.65 -18.83 -2.88
N VAL A 79 25.74 -18.07 -3.09
CA VAL A 79 26.24 -17.74 -4.44
C VAL A 79 26.76 -18.97 -5.15
N ILE A 80 27.51 -19.81 -4.41
CA ILE A 80 28.10 -21.04 -4.95
C ILE A 80 27.00 -22.02 -5.35
N LYS A 81 25.98 -22.22 -4.51
CA LYS A 81 24.84 -23.11 -4.79
C LYS A 81 24.02 -22.64 -5.99
N ILE A 82 23.72 -21.34 -6.09
CA ILE A 82 23.02 -20.80 -7.27
C ILE A 82 23.89 -20.94 -8.53
N ALA A 83 25.19 -20.68 -8.45
CA ALA A 83 26.10 -20.84 -9.59
C ALA A 83 26.24 -22.30 -10.03
N GLN A 84 26.13 -23.25 -9.10
CA GLN A 84 26.06 -24.69 -9.39
C GLN A 84 24.72 -25.09 -10.00
N ASP A 85 23.59 -24.60 -9.47
CA ASP A 85 22.24 -24.86 -9.99
C ASP A 85 22.05 -24.31 -11.42
N GLU A 86 22.63 -23.14 -11.72
CA GLU A 86 22.60 -22.51 -13.04
C GLU A 86 23.69 -23.05 -14.00
N GLU A 87 24.43 -24.10 -13.59
CA GLU A 87 25.53 -24.72 -14.35
C GLU A 87 26.64 -23.73 -14.82
N ILE A 88 26.74 -22.56 -14.18
CA ILE A 88 27.70 -21.51 -14.54
C ILE A 88 29.13 -21.95 -14.19
N PHE A 89 29.29 -22.75 -13.13
CA PHE A 89 30.55 -23.41 -12.79
C PHE A 89 30.29 -24.81 -12.21
N TYR A 90 31.11 -25.77 -12.64
CA TYR A 90 31.24 -27.06 -11.97
C TYR A 90 32.31 -26.93 -10.89
N GLY A 91 31.91 -27.02 -9.62
CA GLY A 91 32.88 -27.11 -8.52
C GLY A 91 33.64 -28.43 -8.60
N ASN A 92 34.97 -28.40 -8.42
CA ASN A 92 35.78 -29.60 -8.22
C ASN A 92 35.34 -30.39 -6.99
#